data_AF-A0A2S9ZXC7-F1
#
_entry.id   AF-A0A2S9ZXC7-F1
#
_cell.length_a   1.000
_cell.length_b   1.000
_cell.length_c   1.000
_cell.angle_alpha   90.00
_cell.angle_beta   90.00
_cell.angle_gamma   90.00
#
_symmetry.space_group_name_H-M   'P 1'
#
loop_
_entity.id
_entity.type
_entity.pdbx_description
1 polymer ?
#
loop_
_entity_poly.entity_id
_entity_poly.type
_entity_poly.pdbx_seq_one_letter_code
_entity_poly.pdbx_strand_id
1 'polypeptide(L)'
;MRGSLALCALGWWEDGHFQKCYAGADHPNECVNQKEDYLECLHQTKELSRAMRIQSEYLNKTAHELQDKRKAAEAQVETGGILGLGLLQSEGGQAQEAKA
;
A
#
# COMPACT_ATOMS: atom_id res chain seq x y z
N MET A 1 -20.06 -3.97 -12.30
CA MET A 1 -19.01 -2.98 -12.58
C MET A 1 -19.58 -1.89 -13.47
N ARG A 2 -20.29 -0.91 -12.89
CA ARG A 2 -20.83 0.27 -13.58
C ARG A 2 -20.42 1.45 -12.71
N GLY A 3 -19.68 2.43 -13.22
CA GLY A 3 -19.33 3.61 -12.41
C GLY A 3 -18.24 4.50 -12.98
N SER A 4 -16.98 4.07 -13.01
CA SER A 4 -15.87 5.01 -13.15
C SER A 4 -15.71 5.64 -14.54
N LEU A 5 -15.99 4.91 -15.63
CA LEU A 5 -15.90 5.45 -16.99
C LEU A 5 -16.97 6.53 -17.29
N ALA A 6 -18.14 6.43 -16.67
CA ALA A 6 -19.22 7.39 -16.87
C ALA A 6 -18.96 8.72 -16.14
N LEU A 7 -18.28 8.68 -14.97
CA LEU A 7 -18.07 9.87 -14.14
C LEU A 7 -17.17 10.93 -14.81
N CYS A 8 -16.06 10.53 -15.45
CA CYS A 8 -15.18 11.50 -16.14
C CYS A 8 -15.73 11.96 -17.49
N ALA A 9 -16.48 11.09 -18.19
CA ALA A 9 -17.11 11.44 -19.46
C ALA A 9 -18.25 12.46 -19.28
N LEU A 10 -19.11 12.27 -18.26
CA LEU A 10 -20.23 13.17 -17.99
C LEU A 10 -19.79 14.50 -17.35
N GLY A 11 -18.80 14.48 -16.44
CA GLY A 11 -18.43 15.66 -15.65
C GLY A 11 -17.27 16.52 -16.21
N TRP A 12 -16.38 15.95 -17.02
CA TRP A 12 -15.17 16.66 -17.49
C TRP A 12 -15.16 16.90 -19.00
N TRP A 13 -15.72 15.96 -19.76
CA TRP A 13 -15.90 16.07 -21.21
C TRP A 13 -17.17 16.84 -21.58
N GLU A 14 -18.35 16.45 -21.04
CA GLU A 14 -19.62 17.13 -21.32
C GLU A 14 -19.76 18.48 -20.56
N ASP A 15 -19.40 18.55 -19.27
CA ASP A 15 -19.45 19.80 -18.47
C ASP A 15 -18.24 20.75 -18.66
N GLY A 16 -17.31 20.38 -19.54
CA GLY A 16 -16.55 21.34 -20.34
C GLY A 16 -15.48 22.14 -19.61
N HIS A 17 -14.36 21.50 -19.28
CA HIS A 17 -13.09 22.22 -19.07
C HIS A 17 -12.18 22.06 -20.29
N PHE A 18 -12.00 20.83 -20.77
CA PHE A 18 -11.18 20.58 -21.96
C PHE A 18 -11.88 21.08 -23.24
N GLN A 19 -13.14 20.71 -23.47
CA GLN A 19 -13.90 21.15 -24.66
C GLN A 19 -14.06 22.67 -24.74
N LYS A 20 -14.32 23.35 -23.61
CA LYS A 20 -14.43 24.82 -23.58
C LYS A 20 -13.09 25.50 -23.84
N CYS A 21 -12.00 24.99 -23.28
CA CYS A 21 -10.67 25.50 -23.57
C CYS A 21 -10.31 25.26 -25.04
N TYR A 22 -10.52 24.05 -25.55
CA TYR A 22 -10.19 23.67 -26.92
C TYR A 22 -10.98 24.45 -27.97
N ALA A 23 -12.24 24.78 -27.69
CA ALA A 23 -13.08 25.59 -28.58
C ALA A 23 -12.70 27.09 -28.61
N GLY A 24 -12.04 27.59 -27.56
CA GLY A 24 -11.62 28.99 -27.43
C GLY A 24 -10.13 29.24 -27.64
N ALA A 25 -9.33 28.20 -27.84
CA ALA A 25 -7.88 28.28 -28.00
C ALA A 25 -7.48 28.26 -29.49
N ASP A 26 -6.50 29.08 -29.85
CA ASP A 26 -5.93 29.09 -31.21
C ASP A 26 -5.03 27.86 -31.43
N HIS A 27 -4.46 27.33 -30.35
CA HIS A 27 -3.59 26.17 -30.38
C HIS A 27 -3.94 25.15 -29.29
N PRO A 28 -3.93 23.84 -29.61
CA PRO A 28 -4.25 22.78 -28.65
C PRO A 28 -3.27 22.71 -27.46
N ASN A 29 -2.08 23.28 -27.60
CA ASN A 29 -1.07 23.37 -26.55
C ASN A 29 -1.47 24.31 -25.40
N GLU A 30 -2.45 25.20 -25.61
CA GLU A 30 -2.94 26.12 -24.60
C GLU A 30 -3.83 25.41 -23.55
N CYS A 31 -4.32 24.22 -23.87
CA CYS A 31 -5.23 23.43 -23.06
C CYS A 31 -4.59 22.18 -22.45
N VAL A 32 -3.26 22.15 -22.34
CA VAL A 32 -2.53 20.96 -21.85
C VAL A 32 -2.92 20.59 -20.43
N ASN A 33 -3.09 21.56 -19.53
CA ASN A 33 -3.47 21.28 -18.14
C ASN A 33 -4.82 20.56 -18.07
N GLN A 34 -5.80 21.05 -18.82
CA GLN A 34 -7.14 20.46 -18.93
C GLN A 34 -7.08 19.09 -19.62
N LYS A 35 -6.21 18.91 -20.61
CA LYS A 35 -6.02 17.60 -21.24
C LYS A 35 -5.45 16.59 -20.23
N GLU A 36 -4.45 16.97 -19.45
CA GLU A 36 -3.77 16.10 -18.48
C GLU A 36 -4.70 15.68 -17.34
N ASP A 37 -5.53 16.59 -16.84
CA ASP A 37 -6.49 16.28 -15.78
C ASP A 37 -7.65 15.39 -16.28
N TYR A 38 -8.08 15.56 -17.53
CA TYR A 38 -9.05 14.64 -18.15
C TYR A 38 -8.49 13.22 -18.26
N LEU A 39 -7.24 13.10 -18.71
CA LEU A 39 -6.55 11.81 -18.83
C LEU A 39 -6.24 11.20 -17.46
N GLU A 40 -5.96 12.02 -16.45
CA GLU A 40 -5.82 11.60 -15.06
C GLU A 40 -7.13 11.01 -14.54
N CYS A 41 -8.26 11.69 -14.71
CA CYS A 41 -9.57 11.18 -14.28
C CYS A 41 -9.87 9.81 -14.93
N LEU A 42 -9.58 9.68 -16.24
CA LEU A 42 -9.88 8.47 -17.01
C LEU A 42 -9.01 7.27 -16.63
N HIS A 43 -7.72 7.48 -16.33
CA HIS A 43 -6.75 6.39 -16.14
C HIS A 43 -6.16 6.30 -14.73
N GLN A 44 -6.34 7.32 -13.91
CA GLN A 44 -5.87 7.45 -12.52
C GLN A 44 -4.39 7.08 -12.33
N THR A 45 -3.55 7.37 -13.34
CA THR A 45 -2.13 6.98 -13.33
C THR A 45 -1.35 7.70 -12.24
N LYS A 46 -1.63 9.00 -12.05
CA LYS A 46 -1.03 9.82 -10.99
C LYS A 46 -1.50 9.33 -9.62
N GLU A 47 -2.79 9.09 -9.46
CA GLU A 47 -3.35 8.57 -8.21
C GLU A 47 -2.81 7.17 -7.85
N LEU A 48 -2.72 6.27 -8.82
CA LEU A 48 -2.18 4.92 -8.61
C LEU A 48 -0.69 4.97 -8.25
N SER A 49 0.12 5.77 -8.95
CA SER A 49 1.54 5.91 -8.64
C SER A 49 1.76 6.51 -7.25
N ARG A 50 0.92 7.47 -6.84
CA ARG A 50 0.92 8.03 -5.48
C ARG A 50 0.58 6.97 -4.44
N ALA A 51 -0.48 6.19 -4.65
CA ALA A 51 -0.88 5.14 -3.72
C ALA A 51 0.21 4.07 -3.55
N MET A 52 0.83 3.63 -4.64
CA MET A 52 1.95 2.69 -4.63
C MET A 52 3.15 3.24 -3.86
N ARG A 53 3.48 4.53 -4.05
CA ARG A 53 4.57 5.18 -3.30
C ARG A 53 4.28 5.20 -1.81
N ILE A 54 3.08 5.63 -1.40
CA ILE A 54 2.67 5.64 0.02
C ILE A 54 2.74 4.22 0.61
N GLN A 55 2.25 3.22 -0.11
CA GLN A 55 2.31 1.83 0.32
C GLN A 55 3.75 1.35 0.52
N SER A 56 4.64 1.65 -0.43
CA SER A 56 6.05 1.25 -0.34
C SER A 56 6.76 1.89 0.86
N GLU A 57 6.51 3.18 1.11
CA GLU A 57 7.06 3.90 2.27
C GLU A 57 6.55 3.32 3.59
N TYR A 58 5.26 2.96 3.64
CA TYR A 58 4.67 2.32 4.82
C TYR A 58 5.28 0.94 5.09
N LEU A 59 5.45 0.11 4.06
CA LEU A 59 6.08 -1.21 4.19
C LEU A 59 7.55 -1.11 4.60
N ASN A 60 8.29 -0.15 4.07
CA ASN A 60 9.69 0.07 4.47
C ASN A 60 9.79 0.47 5.94
N LYS A 61 8.96 1.42 6.40
CA LYS A 61 8.93 1.84 7.81
C LYS A 61 8.59 0.69 8.75
N THR A 62 7.53 -0.07 8.43
CA THR A 62 7.12 -1.22 9.25
C THR A 62 8.18 -2.33 9.27
N ALA A 63 8.86 -2.60 8.15
CA ALA A 63 9.96 -3.56 8.11
C ALA A 63 11.14 -3.15 8.99
N HIS A 64 11.51 -1.86 8.99
CA HIS A 64 12.54 -1.33 9.88
C HIS A 64 12.13 -1.43 11.35
N GLU A 65 10.92 -1.00 11.70
CA GLU A 65 10.40 -1.09 13.07
C GLU A 65 10.34 -2.54 13.58
N LEU A 66 9.96 -3.50 12.73
CA LEU A 66 9.94 -4.91 13.08
C LEU A 66 11.36 -5.46 13.26
N GLN A 67 12.32 -5.06 12.42
CA GLN A 67 13.71 -5.45 12.63
C GLN A 67 14.26 -4.90 13.94
N ASP A 68 13.96 -3.64 14.28
CA ASP A 68 14.44 -3.03 15.52
C ASP A 68 13.82 -3.68 16.75
N LYS A 69 12.50 -3.96 16.71
CA LYS A 69 11.82 -4.74 17.76
C LYS A 69 12.39 -6.15 17.89
N ARG A 70 12.70 -6.81 16.78
CA ARG A 70 13.32 -8.15 16.80
C ARG A 70 14.71 -8.11 17.43
N LYS A 71 15.56 -7.17 17.02
CA LYS A 71 16.90 -6.97 17.62
C LYS A 71 16.82 -6.66 19.11
N ALA A 72 15.85 -5.82 19.52
CA ALA A 72 15.62 -5.51 20.93
C ALA A 72 15.18 -6.75 21.72
N ALA A 73 14.28 -7.56 21.17
CA ALA A 73 13.86 -8.82 21.79
C ALA A 73 15.02 -9.82 21.88
N GLU A 74 15.81 -10.00 20.81
CA GLU A 74 17.01 -10.84 20.80
C GLU A 74 18.03 -10.38 21.85
N ALA A 75 18.31 -9.07 21.94
CA ALA A 75 19.20 -8.51 22.94
C ALA A 75 18.70 -8.73 24.38
N GLN A 76 17.39 -8.67 24.62
CA GLN A 76 16.77 -8.99 25.92
C GLN A 76 16.92 -10.47 26.28
N VAL A 77 16.84 -11.37 25.31
CA VAL A 77 17.12 -12.80 25.50
C VAL A 77 18.58 -13.01 25.90
N GLU A 78 19.51 -12.36 25.19
CA GLU A 78 20.95 -12.51 25.40
C GLU A 78 21.45 -11.87 26.71
N THR A 79 20.83 -10.77 27.16
CA THR A 79 21.10 -10.14 28.47
C THR A 79 20.46 -10.86 29.66
N GLY A 80 19.83 -12.02 29.45
CA GLY A 80 19.38 -12.92 30.52
C GLY A 80 17.88 -12.93 30.78
N GLY A 81 17.06 -12.30 29.95
CA GLY A 81 15.60 -12.22 30.10
C GLY A 81 14.82 -13.53 29.85
N ILE A 82 15.45 -14.55 29.26
CA ILE A 82 14.83 -15.88 29.02
C ILE A 82 15.26 -16.96 30.02
N LEU A 83 16.20 -16.67 30.91
CA LEU A 83 16.66 -17.65 31.92
C LEU A 83 15.63 -17.98 33.02
N GLY A 84 14.38 -17.48 32.92
CA GLY A 84 13.35 -17.66 33.96
C GLY A 84 12.05 -18.35 33.54
N LEU A 85 11.82 -18.70 32.26
CA LEU A 85 10.49 -19.15 31.81
C LEU A 85 10.36 -20.60 31.35
N GLY A 86 11.37 -21.47 31.44
CA GLY A 86 11.19 -22.93 31.38
C GLY A 86 10.36 -23.51 30.20
N LEU A 87 10.24 -22.80 29.07
CA LEU A 87 9.29 -23.11 27.98
C LEU A 87 9.86 -24.00 26.85
N LEU A 88 10.97 -24.69 27.10
CA LEU A 88 11.46 -25.78 26.26
C LEU A 88 11.59 -27.04 27.12
N GLN A 89 10.45 -27.68 27.39
CA GLN A 89 10.41 -29.06 27.87
C GLN A 89 10.25 -29.95 26.64
N SER A 90 11.39 -30.33 26.05
CA SER A 90 11.41 -31.35 24.99
C SER A 90 11.30 -32.73 25.64
N GLU A 91 10.09 -33.13 26.02
CA GLU A 91 9.80 -34.52 26.39
C GLU A 91 9.57 -35.34 25.13
N GLY A 92 10.68 -35.71 24.49
CA GLY A 92 10.75 -36.80 23.53
C GLY A 92 11.36 -38.02 24.21
N GLY A 93 10.57 -38.76 24.98
CA GLY A 93 10.94 -40.12 25.37
C GLY A 93 10.36 -40.59 26.70
N GLN A 94 9.26 -41.34 26.64
CA GLN A 94 9.15 -42.68 27.22
C GLN A 94 7.76 -43.28 26.95
N ALA A 95 7.73 -44.29 26.09
CA ALA A 95 6.59 -45.19 25.95
C ALA A 95 6.48 -46.08 27.20
N GLN A 96 5.28 -46.17 27.79
CA GLN A 96 4.92 -47.27 28.69
C GLN A 96 3.39 -47.51 28.65
N GLU A 97 3.02 -48.37 27.71
CA GLU A 97 2.12 -49.52 27.83
C GLU A 97 1.19 -49.59 29.05
N ALA A 98 -0.12 -49.38 28.83
CA ALA A 98 -1.18 -49.73 29.78
C ALA A 98 -1.83 -51.06 29.35
N LYS A 99 -1.65 -52.09 30.18
CA LYS A 99 -2.16 -53.46 30.01
C LYS A 99 -3.65 -53.54 30.36
N ALA A 100 -4.41 -54.28 29.54
CA ALA A 100 -5.81 -54.68 29.77
C ALA A 100 -5.94 -55.75 30.85
#